data_AF-T0LWF5-F1
#
_entry.id   AF-T0LWF5-F1
#
_cell.length_a   1.000
_cell.length_b   1.000
_cell.length_c   1.000
_cell.angle_alpha   90.00
_cell.angle_beta   90.00
_cell.angle_gamma   90.00
#
_symmetry.space_group_name_H-M   'P 1'
#
loop_
_entity.id
_entity.type
_entity.pdbx_description
1 polymer ?
#
loop_
_entity_poly.entity_id
_entity_poly.type
_entity_poly.pdbx_seq_one_letter_code
_entity_poly.pdbx_strand_id
1 'polypeptide(L)'
;MFRFARAHASHGRPLVASVVPRPSPALNRPQAVATGVRTIQRAPTGNRKARPDPSLINERAPIKIQTLTIPKRSNALFRMLWKTLEIPDGDPDETYKMYSAYLSALAQRRENKNWESNFLAQTRANGADIHNLALLILDFPNMREEEKDLFFHVLNTAAGIGYDASALSLGRTLIHNSVPRTSPYSYWAPQWGHMRDHVDYLIKLGRDANAVVLEGMLALSHKTEEKDRKALAAFQRARVLGDEMTYFDWEAGCLTGMAEAYKRLKMLKEAHNTYRLLADKGYADGVYELAMTAPESRDYLPRLTRAAVSGYRKAFQPLMSEHLRLSSEYRKKGDEKNAEEHLFWAAEYGNIIKYRRTVK
;
A
#
# COMPACT_ATOMS: atom_id res chain seq x y z
N MET A 1 31.20 10.36 17.04
CA MET A 1 31.53 8.99 17.49
C MET A 1 30.23 8.37 18.00
N PHE A 2 29.47 7.67 17.14
CA PHE A 2 28.20 7.05 17.51
C PHE A 2 28.33 5.53 17.36
N ARG A 3 28.28 4.80 18.48
CA ARG A 3 28.19 3.34 18.48
C ARG A 3 26.75 2.95 18.16
N PHE A 4 26.50 2.41 16.97
CA PHE A 4 25.26 1.67 16.73
C PHE A 4 25.38 0.29 17.38
N ALA A 5 24.59 0.09 18.43
CA ALA A 5 24.34 -1.23 18.99
C ALA A 5 23.77 -2.14 17.89
N ARG A 6 24.18 -3.42 17.91
CA ARG A 6 23.64 -4.49 17.08
C ARG A 6 22.11 -4.50 17.19
N ALA A 7 21.43 -3.89 16.22
CA ALA A 7 19.99 -3.96 16.10
C ALA A 7 19.63 -5.31 15.47
N HIS A 8 18.97 -6.17 16.25
CA HIS A 8 18.30 -7.35 15.74
C HIS A 8 17.39 -6.95 14.59
N ALA A 9 17.55 -7.61 13.43
CA ALA A 9 16.80 -7.39 12.20
C ALA A 9 15.35 -7.91 12.29
N SER A 10 14.58 -7.48 13.29
CA SER A 10 13.16 -7.84 13.47
C SER A 10 12.19 -6.67 13.28
N HIS A 11 12.66 -5.48 12.90
CA HIS A 11 11.82 -4.28 12.84
C HIS A 11 11.84 -3.63 11.44
N GLY A 12 11.30 -4.33 10.45
CA GLY A 12 11.03 -3.81 9.09
C GLY A 12 9.69 -3.08 8.96
N ARG A 13 9.20 -2.40 10.01
CA ARG A 13 7.82 -1.86 10.09
C ARG A 13 7.49 -0.52 9.37
N PRO A 14 8.38 0.27 8.72
CA PRO A 14 7.95 1.57 8.17
C PRO A 14 7.45 1.55 6.71
N LEU A 15 7.10 0.39 6.13
CA LEU A 15 6.58 0.36 4.74
C LEU A 15 5.22 -0.34 4.56
N VAL A 16 4.60 -0.77 5.66
CA VAL A 16 3.20 -1.27 5.66
C VAL A 16 2.26 -0.26 6.33
N ALA A 17 2.79 0.69 7.11
CA ALA A 17 2.01 1.74 7.77
C ALA A 17 1.31 2.72 6.80
N SER A 18 1.64 2.69 5.50
CA SER A 18 0.97 3.47 4.47
C SER A 18 0.00 2.66 3.58
N VAL A 19 -0.17 1.35 3.85
CA VAL A 19 -0.99 0.44 3.04
C VAL A 19 -2.34 0.12 3.69
N VAL A 20 -2.46 0.37 5.01
CA VAL A 20 -3.66 0.05 5.79
C VAL A 20 -3.92 1.15 6.81
N PRO A 21 -5.14 1.74 6.86
CA PRO A 21 -5.54 2.60 7.97
C PRO A 21 -5.62 1.78 9.26
N ARG A 22 -4.88 2.18 10.31
CA ARG A 22 -5.04 1.59 11.65
C ARG A 22 -6.11 2.35 12.44
N PRO A 23 -7.01 1.68 13.16
CA PRO A 23 -7.71 2.31 14.28
C PRO A 23 -6.70 2.60 15.39
N SER A 24 -6.68 3.83 15.90
CA SER A 24 -5.68 4.30 16.88
C SER A 24 -5.99 3.85 18.32
N PRO A 25 -4.97 3.62 19.17
CA PRO A 25 -5.16 3.38 20.59
C PRO A 25 -5.50 4.69 21.32
N ALA A 26 -6.43 4.59 22.28
CA ALA A 26 -6.97 5.71 23.03
C ALA A 26 -5.95 6.32 24.01
N LEU A 27 -5.84 7.66 24.01
CA LEU A 27 -5.39 8.41 25.17
C LEU A 27 -6.31 9.64 25.37
N ASN A 28 -6.96 9.63 26.52
CA ASN A 28 -7.85 10.61 27.14
C ASN A 28 -9.24 10.81 26.51
N ARG A 29 -10.24 10.18 27.16
CA ARG A 29 -11.68 10.39 26.98
C ARG A 29 -12.07 11.84 27.30
N PRO A 30 -12.75 12.56 26.39
CA PRO A 30 -13.82 13.48 26.75
C PRO A 30 -15.13 12.71 26.92
N GLN A 31 -16.03 13.23 27.75
CA GLN A 31 -17.29 12.60 28.12
C GLN A 31 -18.15 12.20 26.92
N ALA A 32 -18.87 11.09 27.10
CA ALA A 32 -19.78 10.51 26.12
C ALA A 32 -20.84 11.51 25.68
N VAL A 33 -20.78 11.94 24.42
CA VAL A 33 -21.95 12.39 23.68
C VAL A 33 -22.32 11.23 22.76
N ALA A 34 -23.44 10.59 23.08
CA ALA A 34 -24.01 9.51 22.30
C ALA A 34 -24.31 9.99 20.87
N THR A 35 -23.40 9.77 19.94
CA THR A 35 -23.71 9.85 18.51
C THR A 35 -24.32 8.52 18.11
N GLY A 36 -25.63 8.42 18.30
CA GLY A 36 -26.43 7.34 17.75
C GLY A 36 -26.16 7.20 16.25
N VAL A 37 -25.82 5.98 15.86
CA VAL A 37 -25.76 5.52 14.48
C VAL A 37 -27.10 5.84 13.81
N ARG A 38 -27.15 6.90 13.01
CA ARG A 38 -28.22 7.08 12.02
C ARG A 38 -27.82 6.32 10.77
N THR A 39 -28.14 5.04 10.75
CA THR A 39 -28.39 4.29 9.53
C THR A 39 -29.40 5.09 8.71
N ILE A 40 -28.96 5.73 7.63
CA ILE A 40 -29.89 6.25 6.63
C ILE A 40 -30.47 5.01 5.93
N GLN A 41 -31.60 4.53 6.43
CA GLN A 41 -32.49 3.68 5.66
C GLN A 41 -32.88 4.46 4.39
N ARG A 42 -32.60 3.91 3.21
CA ARG A 42 -33.15 4.39 1.94
C ARG A 42 -34.09 3.36 1.37
N ALA A 43 -35.23 3.87 0.91
CA ALA A 43 -36.32 3.15 0.26
C ALA A 43 -35.87 2.46 -1.05
N PRO A 44 -36.53 1.35 -1.45
CA PRO A 44 -36.20 0.63 -2.66
C PRO A 44 -36.80 1.34 -3.87
N THR A 45 -35.97 1.92 -4.73
CA THR A 45 -36.43 2.40 -6.04
C THR A 45 -35.46 2.02 -7.16
N GLY A 46 -35.95 1.15 -8.04
CA GLY A 46 -35.60 1.18 -9.46
C GLY A 46 -34.65 0.10 -9.96
N ASN A 47 -35.20 -1.06 -10.32
CA ASN A 47 -34.58 -2.02 -11.23
C ASN A 47 -34.17 -1.34 -12.55
N ARG A 48 -32.87 -1.10 -12.76
CA ARG A 48 -32.29 -0.98 -14.11
C ARG A 48 -31.19 -2.03 -14.25
N LYS A 49 -31.56 -3.16 -14.88
CA LYS A 49 -30.60 -4.13 -15.39
C LYS A 49 -29.80 -3.45 -16.51
N ALA A 50 -28.55 -3.11 -16.24
CA ALA A 50 -27.61 -2.75 -17.29
C ALA A 50 -27.42 -3.98 -18.20
N ARG A 51 -27.78 -3.85 -19.48
CA ARG A 51 -27.45 -4.86 -20.49
C ARG A 51 -25.94 -4.76 -20.78
N PRO A 52 -25.19 -5.88 -20.84
CA PRO A 52 -23.81 -5.84 -21.28
C PRO A 52 -23.71 -5.43 -22.74
N ASP A 53 -22.70 -4.62 -23.05
CA ASP A 53 -22.32 -4.22 -24.40
C ASP A 53 -21.97 -5.45 -25.26
N PRO A 54 -22.61 -5.66 -26.43
CA PRO A 54 -22.35 -6.82 -27.29
C PRO A 54 -20.95 -6.85 -27.94
N SER A 55 -20.16 -5.78 -27.81
CA SER A 55 -18.84 -5.67 -28.45
C SER A 55 -17.68 -6.23 -27.62
N LEU A 56 -17.92 -6.72 -26.40
CA LEU A 56 -16.91 -7.37 -25.55
C LEU A 56 -16.88 -8.89 -25.76
N ILE A 57 -16.55 -9.34 -26.97
CA ILE A 57 -16.34 -10.77 -27.27
C ILE A 57 -14.87 -11.13 -27.04
N ASN A 58 -14.65 -11.83 -25.92
CA ASN A 58 -13.64 -12.86 -25.64
C ASN A 58 -12.19 -12.67 -26.14
N GLU A 59 -11.33 -12.26 -25.20
CA GLU A 59 -10.04 -12.94 -24.96
C GLU A 59 -9.96 -13.34 -23.48
N ARG A 60 -10.80 -14.30 -23.08
CA ARG A 60 -10.63 -14.97 -21.78
C ARG A 60 -9.60 -16.06 -21.93
N ALA A 61 -8.33 -15.72 -21.74
CA ALA A 61 -7.36 -16.73 -21.35
C ALA A 61 -7.81 -17.32 -20.00
N PRO A 62 -7.92 -18.65 -19.84
CA PRO A 62 -8.17 -19.25 -18.54
C PRO A 62 -6.95 -18.99 -17.65
N ILE A 63 -7.06 -18.00 -16.75
CA ILE A 63 -6.06 -17.78 -15.72
C ILE A 63 -6.13 -18.99 -14.78
N LYS A 64 -5.16 -19.89 -14.89
CA LYS A 64 -4.91 -20.94 -13.91
C LYS A 64 -4.53 -20.28 -12.59
N ILE A 65 -5.49 -19.97 -11.73
CA ILE A 65 -5.19 -19.81 -10.31
C ILE A 65 -4.80 -21.22 -9.85
N GLN A 66 -3.50 -21.41 -9.61
CA GLN A 66 -2.94 -22.68 -9.17
C GLN A 66 -3.78 -23.19 -7.99
N THR A 67 -4.18 -24.46 -8.08
CA THR A 67 -4.79 -25.22 -6.99
C THR A 67 -3.72 -25.45 -5.94
N LEU A 68 -3.34 -24.39 -5.24
CA LEU A 68 -2.43 -24.45 -4.12
C LEU A 68 -3.31 -24.60 -2.88
N THR A 69 -3.26 -25.78 -2.27
CA THR A 69 -3.81 -26.00 -0.94
C THR A 69 -3.08 -25.06 0.00
N ILE A 70 -3.76 -24.00 0.45
CA ILE A 70 -3.21 -23.05 1.43
C ILE A 70 -3.27 -23.76 2.79
N PRO A 71 -2.14 -24.18 3.40
CA PRO A 71 -2.24 -24.90 4.65
C PRO A 71 -2.59 -23.91 5.74
N LYS A 72 -3.54 -24.35 6.54
CA LYS A 72 -4.19 -23.59 7.59
C LYS A 72 -3.18 -23.23 8.69
N ARG A 73 -3.13 -21.96 9.09
CA ARG A 73 -2.40 -21.53 10.29
C ARG A 73 -3.14 -21.95 11.57
N SER A 74 -2.46 -21.95 12.70
CA SER A 74 -3.04 -22.33 14.00
C SER A 74 -3.84 -21.18 14.62
N ASN A 75 -4.83 -21.50 15.45
CA ASN A 75 -5.54 -20.48 16.23
C ASN A 75 -4.61 -19.73 17.21
N ALA A 76 -3.62 -20.44 17.78
CA ALA A 76 -2.62 -19.81 18.64
C ALA A 76 -1.88 -18.65 17.96
N LEU A 77 -1.62 -18.75 16.64
CA LEU A 77 -1.05 -17.65 15.87
C LEU A 77 -1.97 -16.44 15.83
N PHE A 78 -3.27 -16.63 15.60
CA PHE A 78 -4.25 -15.55 15.55
C PHE A 78 -4.33 -14.80 16.88
N ARG A 79 -4.41 -15.53 18.01
CA ARG A 79 -4.39 -14.92 19.35
C ARG A 79 -3.11 -14.11 19.60
N MET A 80 -1.96 -14.63 19.16
CA MET A 80 -0.67 -13.94 19.29
C MET A 80 -0.61 -12.66 18.45
N LEU A 81 -1.02 -12.74 17.17
CA LEU A 81 -1.05 -11.57 16.27
C LEU A 81 -2.04 -10.53 16.74
N TRP A 82 -3.22 -10.93 17.20
CA TRP A 82 -4.24 -10.03 17.74
C TRP A 82 -3.69 -9.15 18.87
N LYS A 83 -2.96 -9.77 19.82
CA LYS A 83 -2.29 -9.06 20.91
C LYS A 83 -1.17 -8.17 20.39
N THR A 84 -0.38 -8.64 19.42
CA THR A 84 0.79 -7.93 18.88
C THR A 84 0.41 -6.72 18.01
N LEU A 85 -0.77 -6.77 17.39
CA LEU A 85 -1.30 -5.72 16.53
C LEU A 85 -2.22 -4.76 17.29
N GLU A 86 -2.54 -5.05 18.56
CA GLU A 86 -3.41 -4.25 19.41
C GLU A 86 -4.77 -3.97 18.74
N ILE A 87 -5.35 -4.99 18.10
CA ILE A 87 -6.65 -4.85 17.45
C ILE A 87 -7.71 -4.55 18.53
N PRO A 88 -8.34 -3.36 18.52
CA PRO A 88 -9.10 -2.86 19.67
C PRO A 88 -10.45 -3.57 19.84
N ASP A 89 -11.05 -4.06 18.75
CA ASP A 89 -12.39 -4.64 18.73
C ASP A 89 -12.39 -6.02 18.06
N GLY A 90 -13.13 -6.97 18.63
CA GLY A 90 -13.35 -8.31 18.07
C GLY A 90 -12.83 -9.46 18.95
N ASP A 91 -12.96 -10.68 18.43
CA ASP A 91 -12.49 -11.91 19.08
C ASP A 91 -11.54 -12.68 18.14
N PRO A 92 -10.29 -12.97 18.57
CA PRO A 92 -9.35 -13.75 17.77
C PRO A 92 -9.86 -15.16 17.43
N ASP A 93 -10.67 -15.78 18.30
CA ASP A 93 -11.22 -17.11 18.05
C ASP A 93 -12.32 -17.07 16.98
N GLU A 94 -13.20 -16.06 17.01
CA GLU A 94 -14.19 -15.84 15.94
C GLU A 94 -13.51 -15.50 14.61
N THR A 95 -12.44 -14.70 14.66
CA THR A 95 -11.66 -14.39 13.45
C THR A 95 -10.97 -15.64 12.88
N TYR A 96 -10.49 -16.53 13.75
CA TYR A 96 -9.95 -17.82 13.32
C TYR A 96 -11.03 -18.74 12.72
N LYS A 97 -12.25 -18.76 13.28
CA LYS A 97 -13.38 -19.49 12.69
C LYS A 97 -13.71 -18.93 11.31
N MET A 98 -13.74 -17.60 11.16
CA MET A 98 -13.95 -16.92 9.88
C MET A 98 -12.87 -17.27 8.86
N TYR A 99 -11.60 -17.19 9.25
CA TYR A 99 -10.46 -17.64 8.42
C TYR A 99 -10.63 -19.08 7.94
N SER A 100 -11.02 -19.98 8.86
CA SER A 100 -11.24 -21.39 8.57
C SER A 100 -12.37 -21.58 7.56
N ALA A 101 -13.51 -20.92 7.79
CA ALA A 101 -14.67 -20.98 6.91
C ALA A 101 -14.35 -20.39 5.53
N TYR A 102 -13.58 -19.29 5.48
CA TYR A 102 -13.16 -18.67 4.24
C TYR A 102 -12.27 -19.61 3.41
N LEU A 103 -11.29 -20.27 4.04
CA LEU A 103 -10.46 -21.25 3.35
C LEU A 103 -11.27 -22.43 2.81
N SER A 104 -12.22 -22.95 3.60
CA SER A 104 -13.11 -24.02 3.17
C SER A 104 -13.99 -23.60 1.98
N ALA A 105 -14.55 -22.40 2.01
CA ALA A 105 -15.36 -21.87 0.92
C ALA A 105 -14.53 -21.59 -0.34
N LEU A 106 -13.33 -21.02 -0.18
CA LEU A 106 -12.40 -20.75 -1.27
C LEU A 106 -11.94 -22.04 -1.96
N ALA A 107 -11.76 -23.14 -1.22
CA ALA A 107 -11.42 -24.44 -1.79
C ALA A 107 -12.51 -24.96 -2.74
N GLN A 108 -13.77 -24.63 -2.48
CA GLN A 108 -14.93 -25.06 -3.28
C GLN A 108 -15.24 -24.12 -4.46
N ARG A 109 -14.49 -23.03 -4.66
CA ARG A 109 -14.81 -21.98 -5.65
C ARG A 109 -14.94 -22.44 -7.10
N ARG A 110 -14.30 -23.56 -7.46
CA ARG A 110 -14.37 -24.12 -8.82
C ARG A 110 -15.70 -24.83 -9.07
N GLU A 111 -16.24 -25.47 -8.04
CA GLU A 111 -17.47 -26.26 -8.09
C GLU A 111 -18.69 -25.41 -7.74
N ASN A 112 -18.51 -24.41 -6.87
CA ASN A 112 -19.56 -23.54 -6.39
C ASN A 112 -19.31 -22.08 -6.82
N LYS A 113 -20.04 -21.63 -7.86
CA LYS A 113 -19.97 -20.23 -8.33
C LYS A 113 -20.48 -19.21 -7.30
N ASN A 114 -21.27 -19.64 -6.32
CA ASN A 114 -21.84 -18.78 -5.28
C ASN A 114 -21.12 -18.94 -3.93
N TRP A 115 -19.87 -19.42 -3.94
CA TRP A 115 -19.12 -19.70 -2.71
C TRP A 115 -18.99 -18.48 -1.78
N GLU A 116 -18.80 -17.28 -2.33
CA GLU A 116 -18.70 -16.02 -1.56
C GLU A 116 -20.02 -15.73 -0.84
N SER A 117 -21.14 -15.74 -1.55
CA SER A 117 -22.46 -15.52 -0.97
C SER A 117 -22.78 -16.55 0.12
N ASN A 118 -22.41 -17.82 -0.09
CA ASN A 118 -22.61 -18.87 0.90
C ASN A 118 -21.73 -18.64 2.14
N PHE A 119 -20.47 -18.27 1.97
CA PHE A 119 -19.57 -17.93 3.07
C PHE A 119 -20.13 -16.76 3.90
N LEU A 120 -20.59 -15.70 3.24
CA LEU A 120 -21.17 -14.52 3.89
C LEU A 120 -22.44 -14.89 4.67
N ALA A 121 -23.32 -15.72 4.09
CA ALA A 121 -24.53 -16.18 4.76
C ALA A 121 -24.24 -17.05 5.99
N GLN A 122 -23.21 -17.90 5.92
CA GLN A 122 -22.83 -18.81 7.01
C GLN A 122 -22.15 -18.08 8.17
N THR A 123 -21.26 -17.14 7.87
CA THR A 123 -20.47 -16.45 8.90
C THR A 123 -21.15 -15.21 9.45
N ARG A 124 -22.11 -14.64 8.72
CA ARG A 124 -22.71 -13.32 9.03
C ARG A 124 -21.66 -12.20 9.20
N ALA A 125 -20.48 -12.38 8.59
CA ALA A 125 -19.38 -11.44 8.66
C ALA A 125 -19.73 -10.15 7.91
N ASN A 126 -19.39 -9.00 8.50
CA ASN A 126 -19.50 -7.70 7.83
C ASN A 126 -18.17 -7.33 7.12
N GLY A 127 -18.17 -6.21 6.40
CA GLY A 127 -16.99 -5.71 5.67
C GLY A 127 -15.75 -5.47 6.54
N ALA A 128 -15.94 -4.95 7.75
CA ALA A 128 -14.86 -4.67 8.68
C ALA A 128 -14.24 -5.97 9.22
N ASP A 129 -15.05 -6.99 9.52
CA ASP A 129 -14.55 -8.27 10.01
C ASP A 129 -13.64 -8.95 8.96
N ILE A 130 -14.09 -8.97 7.70
CA ILE A 130 -13.33 -9.56 6.59
C ILE A 130 -12.06 -8.73 6.30
N HIS A 131 -12.14 -7.39 6.42
CA HIS A 131 -10.95 -6.54 6.33
C HIS A 131 -9.93 -6.86 7.41
N ASN A 132 -10.35 -6.94 8.67
CA ASN A 132 -9.46 -7.29 9.80
C ASN A 132 -8.82 -8.66 9.63
N LEU A 133 -9.56 -9.64 9.08
CA LEU A 133 -8.99 -10.92 8.68
C LEU A 133 -7.87 -10.75 7.65
N ALA A 134 -8.05 -9.93 6.62
CA ALA A 134 -6.99 -9.64 5.66
C ALA A 134 -5.75 -9.03 6.34
N LEU A 135 -5.94 -8.09 7.28
CA LEU A 135 -4.83 -7.46 8.00
C LEU A 135 -4.03 -8.48 8.81
N LEU A 136 -4.71 -9.43 9.47
CA LEU A 136 -4.03 -10.51 10.19
C LEU A 136 -3.23 -11.43 9.27
N ILE A 137 -3.76 -11.74 8.09
CA ILE A 137 -3.06 -12.56 7.09
C ILE A 137 -1.79 -11.85 6.61
N LEU A 138 -1.86 -10.54 6.39
CA LEU A 138 -0.71 -9.73 5.98
C LEU A 138 0.45 -9.77 6.99
N ASP A 139 0.12 -9.93 8.28
CA ASP A 139 1.08 -10.03 9.37
C ASP A 139 1.50 -11.48 9.70
N PHE A 140 1.19 -12.45 8.84
CA PHE A 140 1.68 -13.83 9.02
C PHE A 140 3.22 -13.89 8.95
N PRO A 141 3.87 -14.56 9.92
CA PRO A 141 5.32 -14.74 9.87
C PRO A 141 5.71 -15.63 8.71
N ASN A 142 6.70 -15.19 7.93
CA ASN A 142 7.17 -15.88 6.72
C ASN A 142 5.99 -16.19 5.77
N MET A 143 5.16 -15.17 5.50
CA MET A 143 4.01 -15.27 4.61
C MET A 143 4.44 -15.79 3.23
N ARG A 144 3.76 -16.83 2.74
CA ARG A 144 4.01 -17.44 1.44
C ARG A 144 3.18 -16.79 0.35
N GLU A 145 3.54 -17.01 -0.92
CA GLU A 145 2.82 -16.41 -2.05
C GLU A 145 1.34 -16.87 -2.09
N GLU A 146 1.01 -18.08 -1.66
CA GLU A 146 -0.38 -18.53 -1.56
C GLU A 146 -1.18 -17.74 -0.51
N GLU A 147 -0.53 -17.36 0.59
CA GLU A 147 -1.15 -16.59 1.67
C GLU A 147 -1.32 -15.13 1.28
N LYS A 148 -0.42 -14.63 0.42
CA LYS A 148 -0.55 -13.32 -0.23
C LYS A 148 -1.71 -13.31 -1.23
N ASP A 149 -1.91 -14.39 -1.99
CA ASP A 149 -3.10 -14.56 -2.82
C ASP A 149 -4.37 -14.54 -1.96
N LEU A 150 -4.35 -15.26 -0.84
CA LEU A 150 -5.45 -15.26 0.12
C LEU A 150 -5.74 -13.85 0.62
N PHE A 151 -4.71 -13.09 1.04
CA PHE A 151 -4.85 -11.69 1.46
C PHE A 151 -5.59 -10.85 0.42
N PHE A 152 -5.18 -10.91 -0.86
CA PHE A 152 -5.85 -10.17 -1.92
C PHE A 152 -7.29 -10.62 -2.15
N HIS A 153 -7.55 -11.92 -2.12
CA HIS A 153 -8.91 -12.44 -2.25
C HIS A 153 -9.81 -11.99 -1.11
N VAL A 154 -9.33 -12.03 0.14
CA VAL A 154 -10.11 -11.59 1.31
C VAL A 154 -10.45 -10.10 1.21
N LEU A 155 -9.50 -9.25 0.80
CA LEU A 155 -9.79 -7.83 0.54
C LEU A 155 -10.80 -7.64 -0.61
N ASN A 156 -10.69 -8.42 -1.68
CA ASN A 156 -11.61 -8.33 -2.82
C ASN A 156 -13.04 -8.74 -2.40
N THR A 157 -13.20 -9.74 -1.53
CA THR A 157 -14.49 -10.14 -0.97
C THR A 157 -15.09 -9.03 -0.09
N ALA A 158 -14.29 -8.43 0.79
CA ALA A 158 -14.74 -7.29 1.60
C ALA A 158 -15.15 -6.09 0.73
N ALA A 159 -14.42 -5.82 -0.36
CA ALA A 159 -14.80 -4.81 -1.34
C ALA A 159 -16.12 -5.16 -2.05
N GLY A 160 -16.35 -6.43 -2.36
CA GLY A 160 -17.59 -6.91 -3.01
C GLY A 160 -18.86 -6.71 -2.19
N ILE A 161 -18.73 -6.61 -0.86
CA ILE A 161 -19.85 -6.25 0.04
C ILE A 161 -19.87 -4.75 0.41
N GLY A 162 -19.07 -3.93 -0.27
CA GLY A 162 -19.09 -2.47 -0.18
C GLY A 162 -18.18 -1.86 0.89
N TYR A 163 -17.14 -2.57 1.35
CA TYR A 163 -16.20 -2.01 2.32
C TYR A 163 -15.10 -1.17 1.66
N ASP A 164 -15.20 0.16 1.78
CA ASP A 164 -14.36 1.15 1.11
C ASP A 164 -12.86 0.92 1.34
N ALA A 165 -12.44 0.74 2.59
CA ALA A 165 -11.02 0.59 2.94
C ALA A 165 -10.38 -0.64 2.26
N SER A 166 -11.12 -1.74 2.13
CA SER A 166 -10.62 -2.93 1.43
C SER A 166 -10.46 -2.69 -0.07
N ALA A 167 -11.42 -2.01 -0.70
CA ALA A 167 -11.35 -1.70 -2.12
C ALA A 167 -10.17 -0.77 -2.42
N LEU A 168 -10.02 0.29 -1.63
CA LEU A 168 -8.94 1.27 -1.76
C LEU A 168 -7.57 0.65 -1.49
N SER A 169 -7.39 -0.10 -0.39
CA SER A 169 -6.12 -0.75 -0.06
C SER A 169 -5.70 -1.78 -1.12
N LEU A 170 -6.63 -2.62 -1.59
CA LEU A 170 -6.35 -3.58 -2.66
C LEU A 170 -6.01 -2.86 -3.98
N GLY A 171 -6.83 -1.88 -4.39
CA GLY A 171 -6.59 -1.11 -5.61
C GLY A 171 -5.22 -0.44 -5.62
N ARG A 172 -4.87 0.24 -4.52
CA ARG A 172 -3.56 0.88 -4.36
C ARG A 172 -2.40 -0.12 -4.42
N THR A 173 -2.55 -1.27 -3.78
CA THR A 173 -1.51 -2.32 -3.77
C THR A 173 -1.27 -2.87 -5.18
N LEU A 174 -2.33 -3.16 -5.93
CA LEU A 174 -2.22 -3.69 -7.29
C LEU A 174 -1.63 -2.68 -8.28
N ILE A 175 -1.89 -1.38 -8.11
CA ILE A 175 -1.24 -0.34 -8.91
C ILE A 175 0.25 -0.23 -8.60
N HIS A 176 0.64 -0.24 -7.32
CA HIS A 176 2.04 -0.11 -6.92
C HIS A 176 2.93 -1.27 -7.37
N ASN A 177 2.39 -2.49 -7.45
CA ASN A 177 3.13 -3.67 -7.89
C ASN A 177 3.78 -3.50 -9.27
N SER A 178 3.29 -2.56 -10.10
CA SER A 178 3.90 -2.22 -11.40
C SER A 178 4.17 -3.44 -12.29
N VAL A 179 3.32 -4.47 -12.17
CA VAL A 179 3.43 -5.71 -12.93
C VAL A 179 2.85 -5.55 -14.34
N PRO A 180 3.27 -6.38 -15.31
CA PRO A 180 2.65 -6.41 -16.63
C PRO A 180 1.13 -6.63 -16.53
N ARG A 181 0.37 -6.07 -17.47
CA ARG A 181 -1.10 -6.21 -17.48
C ARG A 181 -1.58 -7.66 -17.53
N THR A 182 -0.75 -8.56 -18.05
CA THR A 182 -0.98 -10.01 -18.12
C THR A 182 -0.78 -10.73 -16.78
N SER A 183 -0.21 -10.08 -15.78
CA SER A 183 0.01 -10.64 -14.45
C SER A 183 -1.33 -10.83 -13.71
N PRO A 184 -1.50 -11.92 -12.94
CA PRO A 184 -2.65 -12.06 -12.05
C PRO A 184 -2.72 -10.96 -10.97
N TYR A 185 -1.60 -10.27 -10.69
CA TYR A 185 -1.54 -9.15 -9.74
C TYR A 185 -1.70 -7.78 -10.41
N SER A 186 -2.05 -7.75 -11.69
CA SER A 186 -2.41 -6.52 -12.39
C SER A 186 -3.72 -5.97 -11.81
N TYR A 187 -3.82 -4.65 -11.62
CA TYR A 187 -5.09 -3.98 -11.29
C TYR A 187 -6.23 -4.40 -12.24
N TRP A 188 -5.88 -4.66 -13.51
CA TRP A 188 -6.82 -5.02 -14.58
C TRP A 188 -7.14 -6.52 -14.66
N ALA A 189 -6.58 -7.37 -13.79
CA ALA A 189 -6.82 -8.81 -13.85
C ALA A 189 -8.29 -9.13 -13.50
N PRO A 190 -9.01 -9.96 -14.27
CA PRO A 190 -10.46 -10.16 -14.13
C PRO A 190 -10.92 -10.52 -12.72
N GLN A 191 -10.14 -11.28 -11.95
CA GLN A 191 -10.52 -11.70 -10.60
C GLN A 191 -10.74 -10.55 -9.59
N TRP A 192 -10.20 -9.36 -9.85
CA TRP A 192 -10.36 -8.18 -8.99
C TRP A 192 -11.58 -7.32 -9.34
N GLY A 193 -12.61 -7.92 -9.94
CA GLY A 193 -13.82 -7.23 -10.40
C GLY A 193 -14.52 -6.47 -9.28
N HIS A 194 -14.79 -7.13 -8.15
CA HIS A 194 -15.44 -6.51 -6.99
C HIS A 194 -14.73 -5.25 -6.51
N MET A 195 -13.42 -5.31 -6.32
CA MET A 195 -12.63 -4.15 -5.94
C MET A 195 -12.70 -3.04 -6.97
N ARG A 196 -12.54 -3.36 -8.27
CA ARG A 196 -12.58 -2.32 -9.32
C ARG A 196 -13.93 -1.64 -9.40
N ASP A 197 -15.02 -2.40 -9.36
CA ASP A 197 -16.37 -1.86 -9.44
C ASP A 197 -16.63 -0.89 -8.27
N HIS A 198 -16.17 -1.25 -7.08
CA HIS A 198 -16.31 -0.40 -5.89
C HIS A 198 -15.40 0.84 -5.92
N VAL A 199 -14.15 0.69 -6.38
CA VAL A 199 -13.24 1.83 -6.60
C VAL A 199 -13.84 2.80 -7.63
N ASP A 200 -14.36 2.30 -8.74
CA ASP A 200 -14.98 3.12 -9.78
C ASP A 200 -16.23 3.84 -9.24
N TYR A 201 -17.00 3.19 -8.37
CA TYR A 201 -18.11 3.81 -7.65
C TYR A 201 -17.63 4.97 -6.76
N LEU A 202 -16.61 4.75 -5.91
CA LEU A 202 -16.07 5.77 -5.01
C LEU A 202 -15.47 6.97 -5.78
N ILE A 203 -14.76 6.71 -6.88
CA ILE A 203 -14.21 7.76 -7.75
C ILE A 203 -15.36 8.58 -8.36
N LYS A 204 -16.42 7.93 -8.86
CA LYS A 204 -17.59 8.61 -9.44
C LYS A 204 -18.34 9.45 -8.42
N LEU A 205 -18.40 9.02 -7.16
CA LEU A 205 -18.99 9.83 -6.09
C LEU A 205 -18.19 11.12 -5.86
N GLY A 206 -16.87 11.07 -6.00
CA GLY A 206 -15.99 12.25 -5.95
C GLY A 206 -15.91 12.92 -4.58
N ARG A 207 -16.24 12.21 -3.49
CA ARG A 207 -16.27 12.73 -2.12
C ARG A 207 -15.17 12.16 -1.22
N ASP A 208 -14.52 11.09 -1.63
CA ASP A 208 -13.44 10.45 -0.89
C ASP A 208 -12.09 10.88 -1.49
N ALA A 209 -11.29 11.60 -0.70
CA ALA A 209 -9.97 12.07 -1.14
C ALA A 209 -9.04 10.92 -1.52
N ASN A 210 -9.05 9.80 -0.79
CA ASN A 210 -8.22 8.63 -1.07
C ASN A 210 -8.65 7.95 -2.38
N ALA A 211 -9.95 7.86 -2.65
CA ALA A 211 -10.45 7.36 -3.94
C ALA A 211 -9.99 8.25 -5.10
N VAL A 212 -10.02 9.58 -4.94
CA VAL A 212 -9.55 10.52 -5.96
C VAL A 212 -8.02 10.46 -6.14
N VAL A 213 -7.25 10.21 -5.08
CA VAL A 213 -5.81 9.88 -5.22
C VAL A 213 -5.64 8.63 -6.10
N LEU A 214 -6.46 7.60 -5.90
CA LEU A 214 -6.39 6.38 -6.70
C LEU A 214 -6.70 6.63 -8.18
N GLU A 215 -7.67 7.50 -8.49
CA GLU A 215 -7.92 7.99 -9.86
C GLU A 215 -6.65 8.61 -10.47
N GLY A 216 -5.96 9.46 -9.70
CA GLY A 216 -4.70 10.08 -10.12
C GLY A 216 -3.61 9.05 -10.40
N MET A 217 -3.45 8.07 -9.51
CA MET A 217 -2.48 6.98 -9.68
C MET A 217 -2.79 6.12 -10.91
N LEU A 218 -4.06 5.81 -11.16
CA LEU A 218 -4.50 5.07 -12.35
C LEU A 218 -4.17 5.84 -13.62
N ALA A 219 -4.48 7.13 -13.68
CA ALA A 219 -4.13 7.98 -14.82
C ALA A 219 -2.60 8.00 -15.04
N LEU A 220 -1.82 8.24 -13.98
CA LEU A 220 -0.35 8.30 -14.03
C LEU A 220 0.28 6.98 -14.49
N SER A 221 -0.40 5.84 -14.30
CA SER A 221 0.10 4.53 -14.74
C SER A 221 0.19 4.40 -16.28
N HIS A 222 -0.53 5.23 -17.04
CA HIS A 222 -0.55 5.18 -18.51
C HIS A 222 0.66 5.85 -19.17
N LYS A 223 1.39 6.72 -18.44
CA LYS A 223 2.63 7.36 -18.91
C LYS A 223 2.49 8.13 -20.23
N THR A 224 1.36 8.82 -20.43
CA THR A 224 1.17 9.74 -21.54
C THR A 224 0.89 11.14 -21.01
N GLU A 225 1.27 12.17 -21.76
CA GLU A 225 1.14 13.57 -21.31
C GLU A 225 -0.32 13.92 -20.95
N GLU A 226 -1.30 13.49 -21.77
CA GLU A 226 -2.73 13.68 -21.50
C GLU A 226 -3.13 13.05 -20.16
N LYS A 227 -2.65 11.84 -19.88
CA LYS A 227 -2.97 11.12 -18.65
C LYS A 227 -2.21 11.68 -17.46
N ASP A 228 -1.01 12.20 -17.64
CA ASP A 228 -0.26 12.91 -16.60
C ASP A 228 -0.99 14.22 -16.21
N ARG A 229 -1.59 14.96 -17.15
CA ARG A 229 -2.45 16.11 -16.85
C ARG A 229 -3.72 15.70 -16.09
N LYS A 230 -4.38 14.61 -16.51
CA LYS A 230 -5.54 14.06 -15.80
C LYS A 230 -5.16 13.64 -14.37
N ALA A 231 -4.01 13.00 -14.20
CA ALA A 231 -3.49 12.59 -12.90
C ALA A 231 -3.28 13.80 -11.99
N LEU A 232 -2.62 14.84 -12.51
CA LEU A 232 -2.37 16.07 -11.76
C LEU A 232 -3.68 16.73 -11.30
N ALA A 233 -4.67 16.84 -12.19
CA ALA A 233 -5.99 17.38 -11.85
C ALA A 233 -6.68 16.56 -10.75
N ALA A 234 -6.62 15.23 -10.83
CA ALA A 234 -7.17 14.36 -9.80
C ALA A 234 -6.48 14.58 -8.44
N PHE A 235 -5.14 14.61 -8.39
CA PHE A 235 -4.44 14.86 -7.14
C PHE A 235 -4.71 16.25 -6.55
N GLN A 236 -4.84 17.29 -7.39
CA GLN A 236 -5.23 18.62 -6.93
C GLN A 236 -6.63 18.61 -6.29
N ARG A 237 -7.60 17.92 -6.90
CA ARG A 237 -8.93 17.73 -6.30
C ARG A 237 -8.87 16.94 -5.00
N ALA A 238 -8.11 15.85 -4.95
CA ALA A 238 -7.94 15.05 -3.74
C ALA A 238 -7.37 15.89 -2.59
N ARG A 239 -6.43 16.81 -2.88
CA ARG A 239 -5.90 17.73 -1.88
C ARG A 239 -6.96 18.67 -1.33
N VAL A 240 -7.77 19.29 -2.20
CA VAL A 240 -8.87 20.18 -1.76
C VAL A 240 -9.85 19.41 -0.86
N LEU A 241 -10.22 18.19 -1.24
CA LEU A 241 -11.08 17.34 -0.41
C LEU A 241 -10.40 16.96 0.91
N GLY A 242 -9.11 16.66 0.89
CA GLY A 242 -8.34 16.28 2.06
C GLY A 242 -8.16 17.41 3.08
N ASP A 243 -8.10 18.66 2.62
CA ASP A 243 -8.01 19.83 3.49
C ASP A 243 -9.30 20.03 4.34
N GLU A 244 -10.44 19.50 3.89
CA GLU A 244 -11.72 19.52 4.63
C GLU A 244 -11.89 18.31 5.58
N MET A 245 -10.99 17.34 5.52
CA MET A 245 -11.06 16.11 6.33
C MET A 245 -10.27 16.24 7.63
N THR A 246 -10.75 15.61 8.70
CA THR A 246 -10.01 15.50 9.96
C THR A 246 -8.66 14.80 9.77
N TYR A 247 -8.59 13.87 8.83
CA TYR A 247 -7.37 13.14 8.51
C TYR A 247 -7.38 12.73 7.04
N PHE A 248 -6.29 13.02 6.32
CA PHE A 248 -6.08 12.62 4.93
C PHE A 248 -4.97 11.57 4.87
N ASP A 249 -5.35 10.30 5.04
CA ASP A 249 -4.43 9.16 5.14
C ASP A 249 -3.41 9.10 3.99
N TRP A 250 -3.84 9.48 2.78
CA TRP A 250 -3.03 9.35 1.58
C TRP A 250 -2.43 10.67 1.11
N GLU A 251 -2.30 11.67 1.99
CA GLU A 251 -1.68 12.96 1.67
C GLU A 251 -0.28 12.79 1.04
N ALA A 252 0.59 11.97 1.65
CA ALA A 252 1.91 11.66 1.09
C ALA A 252 1.81 11.07 -0.33
N GLY A 253 0.90 10.11 -0.53
CA GLY A 253 0.69 9.48 -1.84
C GLY A 253 0.18 10.48 -2.89
N CYS A 254 -0.71 11.39 -2.47
CA CYS A 254 -1.21 12.49 -3.28
C CYS A 254 -0.08 13.42 -3.73
N LEU A 255 0.70 13.93 -2.78
CA LEU A 255 1.81 14.86 -3.06
C LEU A 255 2.89 14.21 -3.92
N THR A 256 3.23 12.94 -3.67
CA THR A 256 4.22 12.22 -4.49
C THR A 256 3.71 11.99 -5.90
N GLY A 257 2.42 11.67 -6.07
CA GLY A 257 1.75 11.60 -7.36
C GLY A 257 1.75 12.94 -8.10
N MET A 258 1.46 14.05 -7.41
CA MET A 258 1.53 15.41 -7.96
C MET A 258 2.93 15.75 -8.46
N ALA A 259 3.95 15.52 -7.63
CA ALA A 259 5.33 15.85 -7.96
C ALA A 259 5.82 15.05 -9.18
N GLU A 260 5.48 13.76 -9.26
CA GLU A 260 5.77 12.91 -10.42
C GLU A 260 5.04 13.40 -11.68
N ALA A 261 3.76 13.78 -11.57
CA ALA A 261 3.00 14.34 -12.70
C ALA A 261 3.64 15.66 -13.20
N TYR A 262 3.96 16.59 -12.30
CA TYR A 262 4.68 17.83 -12.65
C TYR A 262 6.02 17.55 -13.34
N LYS A 263 6.80 16.59 -12.82
CA LYS A 263 8.10 16.19 -13.39
C LYS A 263 7.95 15.66 -14.81
N ARG A 264 6.93 14.84 -15.08
CA ARG A 264 6.64 14.31 -16.44
C ARG A 264 6.16 15.38 -17.40
N LEU A 265 5.36 16.33 -16.90
CA LEU A 265 4.90 17.51 -17.64
C LEU A 265 5.97 18.61 -17.77
N LYS A 266 7.22 18.35 -17.37
CA LYS A 266 8.35 19.29 -17.42
C LYS A 266 8.15 20.58 -16.59
N MET A 267 7.23 20.55 -15.63
CA MET A 267 6.98 21.61 -14.65
C MET A 267 7.92 21.44 -13.44
N LEU A 268 9.21 21.63 -13.68
CA LEU A 268 10.26 21.25 -12.72
C LEU A 268 10.22 22.07 -11.42
N LYS A 269 9.81 23.34 -11.48
CA LYS A 269 9.71 24.22 -10.31
C LYS A 269 8.61 23.74 -9.36
N GLU A 270 7.46 23.38 -9.91
CA GLU A 270 6.30 22.85 -9.21
C GLU A 270 6.58 21.48 -8.62
N ALA A 271 7.24 20.60 -9.39
CA ALA A 271 7.71 19.31 -8.89
C ALA A 271 8.64 19.49 -7.68
N HIS A 272 9.65 20.35 -7.80
CA HIS A 272 10.61 20.63 -6.74
C HIS A 272 9.94 21.25 -5.49
N ASN A 273 9.02 22.20 -5.66
CA ASN A 273 8.25 22.77 -4.55
C ASN A 273 7.39 21.70 -3.86
N THR A 274 6.82 20.76 -4.61
CA THR A 274 6.02 19.66 -4.05
C THR A 274 6.90 18.67 -3.27
N TYR A 275 8.10 18.34 -3.76
CA TYR A 275 9.07 17.54 -3.01
C TYR A 275 9.56 18.24 -1.73
N ARG A 276 9.71 19.57 -1.77
CA ARG A 276 10.01 20.37 -0.57
C ARG A 276 8.92 20.24 0.47
N LEU A 277 7.65 20.42 0.07
CA LEU A 277 6.52 20.24 0.98
C LEU A 277 6.47 18.82 1.59
N LEU A 278 6.74 17.78 0.79
CA LEU A 278 6.86 16.41 1.30
C LEU A 278 7.97 16.29 2.36
N ALA A 279 9.15 16.84 2.08
CA ALA A 279 10.29 16.79 2.98
C ALA A 279 10.05 17.58 4.28
N ASP A 280 9.39 18.73 4.20
CA ASP A 280 9.02 19.58 5.34
C ASP A 280 8.02 18.87 6.26
N LYS A 281 7.10 18.08 5.68
CA LYS A 281 6.20 17.17 6.40
C LYS A 281 6.89 15.90 6.92
N GLY A 282 8.18 15.72 6.65
CA GLY A 282 8.96 14.58 7.13
C GLY A 282 8.84 13.31 6.28
N TYR A 283 8.23 13.37 5.10
CA TYR A 283 8.14 12.22 4.21
C TYR A 283 9.47 11.94 3.50
N ALA A 284 9.90 10.69 3.56
CA ALA A 284 11.23 10.26 3.12
C ALA A 284 11.44 10.33 1.61
N ASP A 285 10.37 10.19 0.83
CA ASP A 285 10.37 10.33 -0.63
C ASP A 285 10.67 11.77 -1.07
N GLY A 286 10.08 12.77 -0.41
CA GLY A 286 10.42 14.18 -0.63
C GLY A 286 11.90 14.47 -0.36
N VAL A 287 12.42 13.98 0.78
CA VAL A 287 13.84 14.15 1.14
C VAL A 287 14.75 13.50 0.10
N TYR A 288 14.42 12.29 -0.35
CA TYR A 288 15.17 11.57 -1.38
C TYR A 288 15.16 12.30 -2.72
N GLU A 289 13.99 12.70 -3.23
CA GLU A 289 13.90 13.35 -4.54
C GLU A 289 14.63 14.70 -4.54
N LEU A 290 14.59 15.47 -3.44
CA LEU A 290 15.40 16.68 -3.32
C LEU A 290 16.90 16.40 -3.40
N ALA A 291 17.38 15.31 -2.79
CA ALA A 291 18.78 14.89 -2.93
C ALA A 291 19.12 14.60 -4.40
N MET A 292 18.26 13.86 -5.09
CA MET A 292 18.46 13.50 -6.50
C MET A 292 18.45 14.71 -7.45
N THR A 293 17.78 15.81 -7.08
CA THR A 293 17.81 17.05 -7.88
C THR A 293 19.11 17.85 -7.76
N ALA A 294 19.90 17.63 -6.72
CA ALA A 294 21.17 18.33 -6.51
C ALA A 294 22.26 17.38 -5.96
N PRO A 295 22.76 16.42 -6.78
CA PRO A 295 23.75 15.42 -6.34
C PRO A 295 25.08 16.03 -5.87
N GLU A 296 25.44 17.20 -6.40
CA GLU A 296 26.67 17.91 -6.04
C GLU A 296 26.51 18.80 -4.79
N SER A 297 25.32 18.87 -4.21
CA SER A 297 25.07 19.66 -3.00
C SER A 297 25.74 19.04 -1.78
N ARG A 298 26.22 19.88 -0.86
CA ARG A 298 26.69 19.43 0.47
C ARG A 298 25.59 18.69 1.25
N ASP A 299 24.32 18.94 0.92
CA ASP A 299 23.18 18.27 1.53
C ASP A 299 22.87 16.89 0.93
N TYR A 300 23.52 16.49 -0.18
CA TYR A 300 23.20 15.25 -0.88
C TYR A 300 23.31 14.02 0.02
N LEU A 301 24.48 13.82 0.64
CA LEU A 301 24.73 12.69 1.55
C LEU A 301 23.86 12.76 2.83
N PRO A 302 23.70 13.91 3.52
CA PRO A 302 22.76 14.04 4.63
C PRO A 302 21.31 13.68 4.27
N ARG A 303 20.81 14.15 3.11
CA ARG A 303 19.43 13.86 2.66
C ARG A 303 19.26 12.38 2.32
N LEU A 304 20.20 11.78 1.59
CA LEU A 304 20.15 10.34 1.31
C LEU A 304 20.17 9.51 2.58
N THR A 305 21.01 9.87 3.55
CA THR A 305 21.06 9.22 4.87
C THR A 305 19.71 9.34 5.58
N ARG A 306 19.14 10.55 5.64
CA ARG A 306 17.82 10.78 6.25
C ARG A 306 16.72 9.95 5.58
N ALA A 307 16.71 9.89 4.25
CA ALA A 307 15.75 9.07 3.52
C ALA A 307 15.94 7.57 3.79
N ALA A 308 17.18 7.09 3.82
CA ALA A 308 17.51 5.69 4.09
C ALA A 308 17.13 5.26 5.52
N VAL A 309 17.47 6.08 6.53
CA VAL A 309 17.09 5.85 7.94
C VAL A 309 15.57 5.84 8.12
N SER A 310 14.85 6.63 7.32
CA SER A 310 13.38 6.63 7.27
C SER A 310 12.81 5.43 6.49
N GLY A 311 13.64 4.46 6.09
CA GLY A 311 13.22 3.25 5.40
C GLY A 311 13.02 3.39 3.88
N TYR A 312 13.38 4.53 3.28
CA TYR A 312 13.20 4.75 1.84
C TYR A 312 14.21 3.96 1.03
N ARG A 313 13.78 2.79 0.55
CA ARG A 313 14.65 1.77 -0.05
C ARG A 313 15.48 2.27 -1.22
N LYS A 314 14.93 3.18 -2.04
CA LYS A 314 15.64 3.70 -3.21
C LYS A 314 16.88 4.51 -2.83
N ALA A 315 16.99 5.00 -1.59
CA ALA A 315 18.14 5.76 -1.10
C ALA A 315 19.40 4.90 -0.90
N PHE A 316 19.27 3.59 -0.60
CA PHE A 316 20.42 2.75 -0.25
C PHE A 316 21.45 2.62 -1.38
N GLN A 317 21.00 2.49 -2.63
CA GLN A 317 21.91 2.33 -3.76
C GLN A 317 22.70 3.61 -4.05
N PRO A 318 22.08 4.80 -4.18
CA PRO A 318 22.82 6.06 -4.27
C PRO A 318 23.74 6.32 -3.08
N LEU A 319 23.30 5.97 -1.87
CA LEU A 319 24.10 6.16 -0.66
C LEU A 319 25.37 5.28 -0.64
N MET A 320 25.24 4.01 -1.05
CA MET A 320 26.39 3.12 -1.26
C MET A 320 27.36 3.71 -2.29
N SER A 321 26.84 4.14 -3.45
CA SER A 321 27.65 4.71 -4.53
C SER A 321 28.38 5.98 -4.08
N GLU A 322 27.72 6.85 -3.33
CA GLU A 322 28.32 8.08 -2.82
C GLU A 322 29.44 7.81 -1.80
N HIS A 323 29.25 6.83 -0.92
CA HIS A 323 30.31 6.41 -0.01
C HIS A 323 31.53 5.81 -0.73
N LEU A 324 31.35 5.06 -1.82
CA LEU A 324 32.47 4.60 -2.64
C LEU A 324 33.22 5.76 -3.32
N ARG A 325 32.48 6.76 -3.80
CA ARG A 325 33.05 7.98 -4.39
C ARG A 325 33.89 8.73 -3.36
N LEU A 326 33.32 9.01 -2.18
CA LEU A 326 34.01 9.70 -1.08
C LEU A 326 35.25 8.92 -0.61
N SER A 327 35.16 7.60 -0.46
CA SER A 327 36.31 6.76 -0.12
C SER A 327 37.46 6.94 -1.11
N SER A 328 37.15 6.95 -2.40
CA SER A 328 38.14 7.17 -3.46
C SER A 328 38.75 8.58 -3.41
N GLU A 329 37.97 9.61 -3.07
CA GLU A 329 38.47 10.98 -2.92
C GLU A 329 39.39 11.15 -1.72
N TYR A 330 39.04 10.57 -0.56
CA TYR A 330 39.89 10.63 0.63
C TYR A 330 41.21 9.88 0.41
N ARG A 331 41.21 8.73 -0.29
CA ARG A 331 42.46 8.05 -0.69
C ARG A 331 43.36 8.94 -1.54
N LYS A 332 42.79 9.64 -2.52
CA LYS A 332 43.55 10.58 -3.36
C LYS A 332 44.16 11.73 -2.57
N LYS A 333 43.55 12.11 -1.44
CA LYS A 333 44.04 13.14 -0.52
C LYS A 333 45.01 12.61 0.55
N GLY A 334 45.30 11.31 0.56
CA GLY A 334 46.15 10.67 1.57
C GLY A 334 45.49 10.45 2.94
N ASP A 335 44.16 10.60 3.03
CA ASP A 335 43.41 10.41 4.27
C ASP A 335 42.81 8.99 4.30
N GLU A 336 43.66 8.03 4.66
CA GLU A 336 43.31 6.61 4.68
C GLU A 336 42.18 6.31 5.67
N LYS A 337 42.17 6.99 6.82
CA LYS A 337 41.17 6.77 7.87
C LYS A 337 39.75 7.10 7.40
N ASN A 338 39.54 8.28 6.82
CA ASN A 338 38.20 8.65 6.32
C ASN A 338 37.83 7.81 5.09
N ALA A 339 38.81 7.40 4.28
CA ALA A 339 38.57 6.51 3.17
C ALA A 339 38.05 5.13 3.61
N GLU A 340 38.63 4.55 4.66
CA GLU A 340 38.21 3.27 5.24
C GLU A 340 36.82 3.37 5.88
N GLU A 341 36.52 4.46 6.59
CA GLU A 341 35.20 4.68 7.17
C GLU A 341 34.11 4.70 6.09
N HIS A 342 34.33 5.43 4.98
CA HIS A 342 33.38 5.43 3.89
C HIS A 342 33.28 4.09 3.16
N LEU A 343 34.37 3.33 3.05
CA LEU A 343 34.32 1.98 2.49
C LEU A 343 33.49 1.03 3.36
N PHE A 344 33.61 1.14 4.69
CA PHE A 344 32.78 0.40 5.64
C PHE A 344 31.29 0.72 5.42
N TRP A 345 30.91 2.00 5.36
CA TRP A 345 29.52 2.39 5.13
C TRP A 345 28.97 1.92 3.77
N ALA A 346 29.78 1.98 2.72
CA ALA A 346 29.41 1.42 1.43
C ALA A 346 29.14 -0.10 1.53
N ALA A 347 29.96 -0.85 2.26
CA ALA A 347 29.75 -2.27 2.48
C ALA A 347 28.46 -2.56 3.25
N GLU A 348 28.17 -1.80 4.32
CA GLU A 348 26.94 -1.93 5.10
C GLU A 348 25.68 -1.71 4.24
N TYR A 349 25.62 -0.63 3.46
CA TYR A 349 24.50 -0.39 2.57
C TYR A 349 24.41 -1.44 1.46
N GLY A 350 25.55 -1.91 0.94
CA GLY A 350 25.62 -3.03 0.00
C GLY A 350 25.04 -4.33 0.58
N ASN A 351 25.33 -4.63 1.85
CA ASN A 351 24.78 -5.79 2.55
C ASN A 351 23.26 -5.68 2.72
N ILE A 352 22.75 -4.50 3.07
CA ILE A 352 21.30 -4.24 3.16
C ILE A 352 20.61 -4.49 1.81
N ILE A 353 21.22 -4.05 0.71
CA ILE A 353 20.70 -4.27 -0.64
C ILE A 353 20.70 -5.76 -0.99
N LYS A 354 21.80 -6.49 -0.68
CA LYS A 354 21.96 -7.92 -0.98
C LYS A 354 21.01 -8.80 -0.17
N TYR A 355 20.93 -8.59 1.15
CA TYR A 355 20.06 -9.35 2.05
C TYR A 355 18.59 -9.35 1.58
N ARG A 356 18.17 -8.28 0.90
CA ARG A 356 16.81 -8.17 0.35
C ARG A 356 16.60 -8.81 -1.01
N ARG A 357 17.65 -9.15 -1.75
CA ARG A 357 17.52 -9.95 -2.99
C ARG A 357 17.33 -11.43 -2.68
N THR A 358 17.82 -11.89 -1.53
CA THR A 358 17.80 -13.29 -1.10
C THR A 358 16.55 -13.68 -0.32
N VAL A 359 15.85 -12.71 0.29
CA VAL A 359 14.50 -12.92 0.85
C VAL A 359 13.49 -12.57 -0.25
N LYS A 360 13.18 -13.55 -1.12
CA LYS A 360 12.08 -13.47 -2.08
C LYS A 360 10.86 -14.20 -1.55
#